data_AF-A0A933X8W8-F1
#
_entry.id   AF-A0A933X8W8-F1
#
_cell.length_a   1.000
_cell.length_b   1.000
_cell.length_c   1.000
_cell.angle_alpha   90.00
_cell.angle_beta   90.00
_cell.angle_gamma   90.00
#
_symmetry.space_group_name_H-M   'P 1'
#
loop_
_entity.id
_entity.type
_entity.pdbx_description
1 polymer ?
#
loop_
_entity_poly.entity_id
_entity_poly.type
_entity_poly.pdbx_seq_one_letter_code
_entity_poly.pdbx_strand_id
1 'polypeptide(L)'
;MKMLKCAGLIAMLGLASSASAVTYTLTDGNSTAQVDADSTAGMWNWTVDGVNQLARQWFWYRVGNTGGERGINTLTTVSRTQPDAASLNMTWRNGSFEITIKYSLLGGSAGSGFSDISEQISIKNTGSSMLNFHFFQYSDFDLNRTPNDDTAYFDTDRSVVQLNTTDGLQLSETSVSRTPDHRQIAINPALFNSLNDTSPTTLTDTPTGGATVGPTNVSWAFQWDFNIAAGSTVGFSKDKTLTHTAVPDSGATVALLGAALTGLALLGRRFRRRQ
;
A
#
# COMPACT_ATOMS: atom_id res chain seq x y z
N MET A 1 -75.23 2.47 -9.75
CA MET A 1 -74.22 3.32 -9.07
C MET A 1 -73.04 2.42 -8.72
N LYS A 2 -71.99 2.38 -9.56
CA LYS A 2 -70.84 1.47 -9.41
C LYS A 2 -69.83 2.12 -8.45
N MET A 3 -69.58 1.51 -7.29
CA MET A 3 -68.53 1.93 -6.37
C MET A 3 -67.18 1.35 -6.82
N LEU A 4 -66.29 2.23 -7.26
CA LEU A 4 -64.88 1.96 -7.47
C LEU A 4 -64.16 2.29 -6.15
N LYS A 5 -63.52 1.31 -5.50
CA LYS A 5 -62.63 1.57 -4.35
C LYS A 5 -61.18 1.39 -4.79
N CYS A 6 -60.46 2.50 -4.84
CA CYS A 6 -59.05 2.60 -5.15
C CYS A 6 -58.18 1.85 -4.14
N ALA A 7 -57.29 1.01 -4.64
CA ALA A 7 -56.19 0.44 -3.86
C ALA A 7 -55.07 1.48 -3.75
N GLY A 8 -54.72 1.88 -2.53
CA GLY A 8 -53.60 2.77 -2.24
C GLY A 8 -52.29 1.97 -2.19
N LEU A 9 -51.35 2.28 -3.10
CA LEU A 9 -49.99 1.77 -3.09
C LEU A 9 -49.14 2.64 -2.15
N ILE A 10 -48.66 2.09 -1.04
CA ILE A 10 -47.70 2.77 -0.16
C ILE A 10 -46.30 2.54 -0.75
N ALA A 11 -45.71 3.58 -1.32
CA ALA A 11 -44.31 3.58 -1.73
C ALA A 11 -43.42 3.83 -0.49
N MET A 12 -42.70 2.81 -0.02
CA MET A 12 -41.61 3.00 0.93
C MET A 12 -40.43 3.66 0.20
N LEU A 13 -40.21 4.96 0.43
CA LEU A 13 -38.95 5.60 0.12
C LEU A 13 -37.90 5.12 1.12
N GLY A 14 -37.09 4.15 0.72
CA GLY A 14 -35.87 3.79 1.43
C GLY A 14 -34.89 4.95 1.37
N LEU A 15 -34.68 5.62 2.51
CA LEU A 15 -33.55 6.54 2.69
C LEU A 15 -32.27 5.70 2.62
N ALA A 16 -31.60 5.71 1.47
CA ALA A 16 -30.23 5.22 1.36
C ALA A 16 -29.35 6.16 2.20
N SER A 17 -28.92 5.70 3.37
CA SER A 17 -27.89 6.38 4.14
C SER A 17 -26.58 6.29 3.36
N SER A 18 -26.12 7.42 2.83
CA SER A 18 -24.78 7.56 2.25
C SER A 18 -23.75 7.18 3.32
N ALA A 19 -23.03 6.07 3.13
CA ALA A 19 -21.89 5.77 3.98
C ALA A 19 -20.82 6.84 3.72
N SER A 20 -20.47 7.62 4.73
CA SER A 20 -19.29 8.50 4.65
C SER A 20 -18.05 7.62 4.69
N ALA A 21 -17.23 7.66 3.64
CA ALA A 21 -15.90 7.05 3.68
C ALA A 21 -15.09 7.72 4.79
N VAL A 22 -14.36 6.93 5.59
CA VAL A 22 -13.51 7.47 6.66
C VAL A 22 -12.11 7.68 6.11
N THR A 23 -11.71 8.94 5.97
CA THR A 23 -10.34 9.33 5.61
C THR A 23 -9.49 9.52 6.86
N TYR A 24 -8.32 8.90 6.88
CA TYR A 24 -7.29 9.11 7.90
C TYR A 24 -6.22 10.04 7.34
N THR A 25 -5.76 11.00 8.15
CA THR A 25 -4.72 11.95 7.76
C THR A 25 -3.53 11.78 8.69
N LEU A 26 -2.38 11.37 8.15
CA LEU A 26 -1.10 11.34 8.84
C LEU A 26 -0.36 12.64 8.55
N THR A 27 0.29 13.22 9.55
CA THR A 27 1.07 14.46 9.42
C THR A 27 2.37 14.35 10.21
N ASP A 28 3.47 14.75 9.59
CA ASP A 28 4.75 14.95 10.27
C ASP A 28 5.63 15.92 9.46
N GLY A 29 6.30 16.85 10.13
CA GLY A 29 7.17 17.85 9.49
C GLY A 29 6.53 18.58 8.30
N ASN A 30 7.14 18.47 7.13
CA ASN A 30 6.67 19.03 5.87
C ASN A 30 5.67 18.15 5.09
N SER A 31 5.20 17.05 5.69
CA SER A 31 4.56 15.95 4.98
C SER A 31 3.17 15.63 5.54
N THR A 32 2.27 15.22 4.64
CA THR A 32 0.92 14.76 4.96
C THR A 32 0.56 13.59 4.05
N ALA A 33 -0.01 12.52 4.61
CA ALA A 33 -0.54 11.39 3.83
C ALA A 33 -2.02 11.16 4.17
N GLN A 34 -2.83 10.82 3.17
CA GLN A 34 -4.25 10.55 3.37
C GLN A 34 -4.64 9.17 2.85
N VAL A 35 -5.35 8.42 3.70
CA VAL A 35 -5.77 7.04 3.44
C VAL A 35 -7.28 6.93 3.55
N ASP A 36 -7.93 6.52 2.46
CA ASP A 36 -9.30 6.03 2.46
C ASP A 36 -9.29 4.50 2.53
N ALA A 37 -9.72 3.98 3.68
CA ALA A 37 -9.69 2.56 3.98
C ALA A 37 -10.92 1.78 3.45
N ASP A 38 -11.92 2.49 2.93
CA ASP A 38 -13.21 1.92 2.49
C ASP A 38 -13.29 1.76 0.97
N SER A 39 -12.37 2.36 0.22
CA SER A 39 -12.36 2.29 -1.24
C SER A 39 -11.07 1.68 -1.80
N THR A 40 -11.05 1.43 -3.11
CA THR A 40 -9.84 1.04 -3.84
C THR A 40 -8.92 2.23 -4.15
N ALA A 41 -9.29 3.45 -3.75
CA ALA A 41 -8.40 4.61 -3.81
C ALA A 41 -7.25 4.47 -2.81
N GLY A 42 -7.52 3.88 -1.65
CA GLY A 42 -6.49 3.57 -0.67
C GLY A 42 -5.76 4.80 -0.14
N MET A 43 -4.44 4.74 -0.09
CA MET A 43 -3.63 5.94 0.09
C MET A 43 -3.60 6.68 -1.25
N TRP A 44 -4.26 7.83 -1.32
CA TRP A 44 -4.45 8.60 -2.56
C TRP A 44 -3.77 9.96 -2.52
N ASN A 45 -3.20 10.33 -1.36
CA ASN A 45 -2.46 11.55 -1.20
C ASN A 45 -1.21 11.29 -0.35
N TRP A 46 -0.07 11.78 -0.84
CA TRP A 46 1.15 11.97 -0.08
C TRP A 46 1.74 13.31 -0.51
N THR A 47 1.44 14.34 0.27
CA THR A 47 1.86 15.72 0.06
C THR A 47 3.16 15.99 0.80
N VAL A 48 4.20 16.43 0.07
CA VAL A 48 5.50 16.85 0.61
C VAL A 48 5.73 18.28 0.14
N ASP A 49 6.05 19.18 1.08
CA ASP A 49 6.25 20.61 0.80
C ASP A 49 5.07 21.25 0.04
N GLY A 50 3.85 20.80 0.35
CA GLY A 50 2.62 21.31 -0.25
C GLY A 50 2.27 20.74 -1.64
N VAL A 51 3.07 19.80 -2.17
CA VAL A 51 2.81 19.14 -3.45
C VAL A 51 2.51 17.65 -3.24
N ASN A 52 1.35 17.19 -3.72
CA ASN A 52 0.99 15.77 -3.74
C ASN A 52 1.82 15.00 -4.77
N GLN A 53 2.39 13.87 -4.36
CA GLN A 53 3.27 13.01 -5.14
C GLN A 53 2.63 11.67 -5.52
N LEU A 54 1.46 11.36 -4.96
CA LEU A 54 0.81 10.07 -5.08
C LEU A 54 -0.56 10.21 -5.73
N ALA A 55 -0.83 9.39 -6.74
CA ALA A 55 -2.17 9.23 -7.31
C ALA A 55 -2.93 8.09 -6.62
N ARG A 56 -2.27 6.95 -6.40
CA ARG A 56 -2.88 5.78 -5.73
C ARG A 56 -1.84 4.80 -5.19
N GLN A 57 -2.08 4.30 -3.99
CA GLN A 57 -1.45 3.10 -3.46
C GLN A 57 -2.51 2.28 -2.74
N TRP A 58 -2.61 0.99 -3.09
CA TRP A 58 -3.50 0.09 -2.37
C TRP A 58 -3.07 -1.37 -2.40
N PHE A 59 -3.84 -2.22 -1.72
CA PHE A 59 -3.54 -3.64 -1.55
C PHE A 59 -4.68 -4.54 -2.01
N TRP A 60 -4.28 -5.64 -2.63
CA TRP A 60 -5.17 -6.71 -3.09
C TRP A 60 -4.70 -8.05 -2.55
N TYR A 61 -5.60 -9.02 -2.54
CA TYR A 61 -5.28 -10.40 -2.19
C TYR A 61 -6.05 -11.40 -3.07
N ARG A 62 -5.52 -12.62 -3.15
CA ARG A 62 -6.20 -13.79 -3.70
C ARG A 62 -5.86 -15.03 -2.88
N VAL A 63 -6.82 -15.94 -2.71
CA VAL A 63 -6.61 -17.23 -2.03
C VAL A 63 -6.86 -18.36 -3.02
N GLY A 64 -5.88 -19.24 -3.18
CA GLY A 64 -5.89 -20.30 -4.19
C GLY A 64 -5.58 -19.77 -5.60
N ASN A 65 -5.67 -20.64 -6.61
CA ASN A 65 -5.19 -20.38 -7.97
C ASN A 65 -6.29 -19.93 -8.95
N THR A 66 -7.50 -19.64 -8.47
CA THR A 66 -8.66 -19.31 -9.33
C THR A 66 -9.37 -18.04 -8.83
N GLY A 67 -10.07 -17.37 -9.75
CA GLY A 67 -10.73 -16.08 -9.50
C GLY A 67 -9.75 -14.91 -9.47
N GLY A 68 -10.26 -13.71 -9.73
CA GLY A 68 -9.48 -12.48 -9.66
C GLY A 68 -9.15 -12.05 -8.23
N GLU A 69 -8.22 -11.12 -8.14
CA GLU A 69 -7.84 -10.47 -6.90
C GLU A 69 -8.99 -9.64 -6.30
N ARG A 70 -8.94 -9.39 -4.99
CA ARG A 70 -9.89 -8.52 -4.29
C ARG A 70 -9.14 -7.49 -3.47
N GLY A 71 -9.61 -6.24 -3.51
CA GLY A 71 -9.10 -5.20 -2.62
C GLY A 71 -9.35 -5.54 -1.15
N ILE A 72 -8.39 -5.22 -0.28
CA ILE A 72 -8.52 -5.52 1.16
C ILE A 72 -9.70 -4.79 1.83
N ASN A 73 -10.16 -3.68 1.24
CA ASN A 73 -11.35 -2.94 1.67
C ASN A 73 -12.66 -3.74 1.51
N THR A 74 -12.65 -4.87 0.78
CA THR A 74 -13.80 -5.77 0.68
C THR A 74 -13.98 -6.69 1.89
N LEU A 75 -12.97 -6.76 2.77
CA LEU A 75 -13.00 -7.54 4.01
C LEU A 75 -13.75 -6.79 5.12
N THR A 76 -14.15 -7.52 6.16
CA THR A 76 -14.76 -6.89 7.34
C THR A 76 -13.69 -6.14 8.14
N THR A 77 -13.88 -4.84 8.34
CA THR A 77 -13.02 -4.03 9.21
C THR A 77 -13.10 -4.52 10.65
N VAL A 78 -11.94 -4.75 11.28
CA VAL A 78 -11.82 -5.12 12.70
C VAL A 78 -11.48 -3.90 13.54
N SER A 79 -10.48 -3.13 13.12
CA SER A 79 -10.02 -1.94 13.83
C SER A 79 -9.36 -0.97 12.86
N ARG A 80 -9.46 0.31 13.19
CA ARG A 80 -8.71 1.41 12.58
C ARG A 80 -8.34 2.37 13.70
N THR A 81 -7.06 2.55 13.92
CA THR A 81 -6.55 3.37 15.02
C THR A 81 -5.40 4.22 14.53
N GLN A 82 -5.39 5.48 14.94
CA GLN A 82 -4.33 6.43 14.68
C GLN A 82 -3.66 6.74 16.04
N PRO A 83 -2.61 5.99 16.44
CA PRO A 83 -2.02 6.10 17.78
C PRO A 83 -1.42 7.48 18.05
N ASP A 84 -0.96 8.15 16.99
CA ASP A 84 -0.41 9.50 16.98
C ASP A 84 -0.66 10.14 15.61
N ALA A 85 -0.23 11.38 15.43
CA ALA A 85 -0.45 12.12 14.19
C ALA A 85 0.25 11.49 12.97
N ALA A 86 1.31 10.70 13.16
CA ALA A 86 2.17 10.19 12.10
C ALA A 86 1.98 8.69 11.83
N SER A 87 1.08 8.01 12.55
CA SER A 87 0.93 6.55 12.48
C SER A 87 -0.52 6.12 12.28
N LEU A 88 -0.74 5.09 11.46
CA LEU A 88 -2.07 4.51 11.24
C LEU A 88 -1.99 2.98 11.26
N ASN A 89 -2.80 2.33 12.10
CA ASN A 89 -2.94 0.88 12.13
C ASN A 89 -4.36 0.50 11.69
N MET A 90 -4.46 -0.41 10.73
CA MET A 90 -5.73 -0.92 10.24
C MET A 90 -5.70 -2.43 10.15
N THR A 91 -6.79 -3.05 10.60
CA THR A 91 -6.96 -4.50 10.57
C THR A 91 -8.29 -4.85 9.92
N TRP A 92 -8.25 -5.80 8.99
CA TRP A 92 -9.41 -6.38 8.34
C TRP A 92 -9.38 -7.90 8.47
N ARG A 93 -10.54 -8.55 8.41
CA ARG A 93 -10.64 -10.01 8.48
C ARG A 93 -11.81 -10.57 7.69
N ASN A 94 -11.77 -11.88 7.51
CA ASN A 94 -12.95 -12.70 7.24
C ASN A 94 -12.91 -13.96 8.13
N GLY A 95 -13.64 -15.01 7.77
CA GLY A 95 -13.66 -16.27 8.53
C GLY A 95 -12.35 -17.08 8.48
N SER A 96 -11.45 -16.79 7.55
CA SER A 96 -10.25 -17.61 7.26
C SER A 96 -8.93 -16.90 7.56
N PHE A 97 -8.88 -15.57 7.49
CA PHE A 97 -7.66 -14.82 7.76
C PHE A 97 -7.92 -13.39 8.23
N GLU A 98 -6.86 -12.78 8.75
CA GLU A 98 -6.78 -11.39 9.18
C GLU A 98 -5.56 -10.73 8.51
N ILE A 99 -5.74 -9.49 8.02
CA ILE A 99 -4.70 -8.65 7.44
C ILE A 99 -4.58 -7.40 8.30
N THR A 100 -3.36 -7.06 8.71
CA THR A 100 -3.04 -5.81 9.39
C THR A 100 -2.03 -5.03 8.56
N ILE A 101 -2.32 -3.76 8.31
CA ILE A 101 -1.42 -2.78 7.68
C ILE A 101 -1.15 -1.67 8.70
N LYS A 102 0.12 -1.34 8.88
CA LYS A 102 0.55 -0.20 9.69
C LYS A 102 1.35 0.75 8.83
N TYR A 103 0.98 2.02 8.83
CA TYR A 103 1.72 3.11 8.22
C TYR A 103 2.44 3.92 9.28
N SER A 104 3.63 4.41 8.96
CA SER A 104 4.35 5.45 9.69
C SER A 104 4.86 6.48 8.68
N LEU A 105 4.59 7.76 8.94
CA LEU A 105 5.06 8.89 8.16
C LEU A 105 6.20 9.60 8.89
N LEU A 106 7.26 9.93 8.17
CA LEU A 106 8.33 10.81 8.64
C LEU A 106 8.53 11.93 7.64
N GLY A 107 8.28 13.16 8.07
CA GLY A 107 8.51 14.36 7.27
C GLY A 107 9.91 14.94 7.46
N GLY A 108 10.38 15.66 6.45
CA GLY A 108 11.56 16.49 6.53
C GLY A 108 11.31 17.87 7.12
N SER A 109 12.33 18.73 7.03
CA SER A 109 12.17 20.16 7.27
C SER A 109 11.42 20.81 6.10
N ALA A 110 10.69 21.90 6.36
CA ALA A 110 10.00 22.63 5.29
C ALA A 110 10.97 23.03 4.17
N GLY A 111 10.62 22.69 2.93
CA GLY A 111 11.40 22.92 1.71
C GLY A 111 12.50 21.89 1.44
N SER A 112 12.64 20.83 2.24
CA SER A 112 13.73 19.86 2.04
C SER A 112 13.46 18.84 0.93
N GLY A 113 12.21 18.71 0.47
CA GLY A 113 11.78 17.69 -0.49
C GLY A 113 11.93 16.26 0.01
N PHE A 114 12.18 16.08 1.30
CA PHE A 114 12.36 14.78 1.94
C PHE A 114 11.07 14.36 2.64
N SER A 115 10.67 13.12 2.44
CA SER A 115 9.68 12.45 3.27
C SER A 115 9.85 10.94 3.14
N ASP A 116 9.43 10.22 4.17
CA ASP A 116 9.45 8.77 4.19
C ASP A 116 8.11 8.20 4.68
N ILE A 117 7.65 7.11 4.05
CA ILE A 117 6.53 6.28 4.52
C ILE A 117 7.01 4.85 4.63
N SER A 118 6.92 4.29 5.83
CA SER A 118 7.10 2.86 6.05
C SER A 118 5.77 2.14 6.27
N GLU A 119 5.71 0.91 5.79
CA GLU A 119 4.56 0.03 5.90
C GLU A 119 4.96 -1.28 6.57
N GLN A 120 4.14 -1.76 7.51
CA GLN A 120 4.25 -3.10 8.06
C GLN A 120 2.97 -3.88 7.77
N ILE A 121 3.14 -5.04 7.15
CA ILE A 121 2.05 -5.92 6.73
C ILE A 121 2.14 -7.21 7.53
N SER A 122 1.01 -7.67 8.05
CA SER A 122 0.87 -8.95 8.73
C SER A 122 -0.37 -9.66 8.23
N ILE A 123 -0.22 -10.93 7.85
CA ILE A 123 -1.30 -11.80 7.37
C ILE A 123 -1.34 -13.04 8.26
N LYS A 124 -2.44 -13.21 8.99
CA LYS A 124 -2.66 -14.32 9.90
C LYS A 124 -3.72 -15.25 9.34
N ASN A 125 -3.39 -16.54 9.22
CA ASN A 125 -4.38 -17.57 8.96
C ASN A 125 -5.14 -17.89 10.26
N THR A 126 -6.43 -17.56 10.31
CA THR A 126 -7.30 -17.81 11.45
C THR A 126 -8.17 -19.05 11.28
N GLY A 127 -8.10 -19.70 10.11
CA GLY A 127 -8.81 -20.93 9.81
C GLY A 127 -8.09 -22.19 10.30
N SER A 128 -8.63 -23.35 9.90
CA SER A 128 -8.14 -24.68 10.28
C SER A 128 -7.32 -25.38 9.19
N SER A 129 -7.21 -24.80 8.00
CA SER A 129 -6.46 -25.34 6.86
C SER A 129 -5.38 -24.37 6.39
N MET A 130 -4.35 -24.87 5.71
CA MET A 130 -3.34 -24.02 5.09
C MET A 130 -3.97 -23.11 4.02
N LEU A 131 -3.52 -21.86 3.94
CA LEU A 131 -3.90 -20.90 2.89
C LEU A 131 -2.78 -20.82 1.86
N ASN A 132 -3.10 -21.08 0.59
CA ASN A 132 -2.32 -20.60 -0.55
C ASN A 132 -2.75 -19.15 -0.80
N PHE A 133 -1.91 -18.19 -0.43
CA PHE A 133 -2.26 -16.78 -0.32
C PHE A 133 -1.34 -15.96 -1.22
N HIS A 134 -1.93 -15.12 -2.07
CA HIS A 134 -1.26 -14.16 -2.93
C HIS A 134 -1.63 -12.77 -2.44
N PHE A 135 -0.63 -11.94 -2.17
CA PHE A 135 -0.82 -10.55 -1.72
C PHE A 135 -0.14 -9.61 -2.69
N PHE A 136 -0.81 -8.49 -3.00
CA PHE A 136 -0.35 -7.52 -3.97
C PHE A 136 -0.36 -6.14 -3.35
N GLN A 137 0.63 -5.33 -3.71
CA GLN A 137 0.54 -3.89 -3.58
C GLN A 137 0.68 -3.26 -4.96
N TYR A 138 -0.20 -2.32 -5.27
CA TYR A 138 -0.09 -1.42 -6.43
C TYR A 138 0.28 -0.01 -5.95
N SER A 139 1.11 0.67 -6.75
CA SER A 139 1.55 2.04 -6.54
C SER A 139 1.51 2.80 -7.87
N ASP A 140 1.04 4.04 -7.80
CA ASP A 140 0.88 4.99 -8.90
C ASP A 140 1.22 6.37 -8.36
N PHE A 141 2.43 6.83 -8.65
CA PHE A 141 2.93 8.13 -8.21
C PHE A 141 2.94 9.07 -9.40
N ASP A 142 2.53 10.31 -9.14
CA ASP A 142 2.57 11.41 -10.08
C ASP A 142 3.55 12.43 -9.49
N LEU A 143 4.85 12.21 -9.69
CA LEU A 143 5.87 13.04 -9.05
C LEU A 143 5.74 14.48 -9.55
N ASN A 144 5.73 15.42 -8.62
CA ASN A 144 5.42 16.84 -8.82
C ASN A 144 4.10 17.11 -9.56
N ARG A 145 3.16 16.15 -9.51
CA ARG A 145 1.87 16.19 -10.23
C ARG A 145 2.03 16.23 -11.76
N THR A 146 3.15 15.74 -12.29
CA THR A 146 3.44 15.69 -13.72
C THR A 146 3.65 14.26 -14.19
N PRO A 147 2.61 13.40 -14.19
CA PRO A 147 2.80 11.98 -14.49
C PRO A 147 3.44 11.69 -15.87
N ASN A 148 3.38 12.62 -16.82
CA ASN A 148 3.89 12.39 -18.17
C ASN A 148 5.41 12.53 -18.32
N ASP A 149 6.13 13.07 -17.33
CA ASP A 149 7.60 13.19 -17.34
C ASP A 149 8.28 12.23 -16.36
N ASP A 150 7.52 11.25 -15.87
CA ASP A 150 8.00 10.25 -14.94
C ASP A 150 8.56 9.01 -15.64
N THR A 151 9.64 8.47 -15.08
CA THR A 151 10.23 7.20 -15.51
C THR A 151 10.38 6.26 -14.31
N ALA A 152 10.26 4.96 -14.52
CA ALA A 152 10.47 3.98 -13.46
C ALA A 152 11.29 2.78 -13.93
N TYR A 153 12.11 2.23 -13.04
CA TYR A 153 12.89 1.01 -13.26
C TYR A 153 13.07 0.24 -11.96
N PHE A 154 13.31 -1.06 -12.07
CA PHE A 154 13.71 -1.87 -10.92
C PHE A 154 15.20 -1.70 -10.65
N ASP A 155 15.55 -1.13 -9.50
CA ASP A 155 16.94 -1.01 -9.04
C ASP A 155 17.47 -2.36 -8.52
N THR A 156 16.62 -3.13 -7.85
CA THR A 156 16.91 -4.50 -7.43
C THR A 156 15.67 -5.39 -7.53
N ASP A 157 15.78 -6.67 -7.18
CA ASP A 157 14.63 -7.56 -7.15
C ASP A 157 13.53 -7.17 -6.15
N ARG A 158 13.83 -6.26 -5.23
CA ARG A 158 12.94 -5.81 -4.17
C ARG A 158 12.72 -4.30 -4.15
N SER A 159 13.28 -3.56 -5.11
CA SER A 159 13.23 -2.10 -5.12
C SER A 159 12.86 -1.56 -6.51
N VAL A 160 12.06 -0.51 -6.51
CA VAL A 160 11.75 0.29 -7.69
C VAL A 160 12.12 1.73 -7.42
N VAL A 161 12.61 2.40 -8.45
CA VAL A 161 12.89 3.84 -8.44
C VAL A 161 12.01 4.49 -9.49
N GLN A 162 11.34 5.58 -9.12
CA GLN A 162 10.69 6.51 -10.04
C GLN A 162 11.39 7.86 -9.99
N LEU A 163 11.60 8.45 -11.17
CA LEU A 163 12.27 9.73 -11.37
C LEU A 163 11.37 10.64 -12.18
N ASN A 164 11.15 11.85 -11.66
CA ASN A 164 10.68 12.97 -12.45
C ASN A 164 11.86 13.50 -13.28
N THR A 165 11.76 13.40 -14.59
CA THR A 165 12.88 13.75 -15.49
C THR A 165 13.09 15.25 -15.67
N THR A 166 12.16 16.08 -15.20
CA THR A 166 12.22 17.55 -15.31
C THR A 166 12.93 18.19 -14.12
N ASP A 167 12.64 17.75 -12.90
CA ASP A 167 13.13 18.40 -11.66
C ASP A 167 14.04 17.53 -10.78
N GLY A 168 14.27 16.27 -11.17
CA GLY A 168 15.13 15.33 -10.44
C GLY A 168 14.53 14.84 -9.12
N LEU A 169 13.23 15.04 -8.87
CA LEU A 169 12.55 14.40 -7.77
C LEU A 169 12.58 12.88 -7.96
N GLN A 170 12.96 12.17 -6.91
CA GLN A 170 13.10 10.72 -6.91
C GLN A 170 12.26 10.11 -5.80
N LEU A 171 11.52 9.07 -6.15
CA LEU A 171 10.94 8.11 -5.22
C LEU A 171 11.72 6.81 -5.29
N SER A 172 12.03 6.23 -4.14
CA SER A 172 12.42 4.83 -4.02
C SER A 172 11.37 4.09 -3.21
N GLU A 173 10.98 2.90 -3.66
CA GLU A 173 10.15 1.99 -2.88
C GLU A 173 10.82 0.62 -2.78
N THR A 174 11.04 0.15 -1.55
CA THR A 174 11.73 -1.12 -1.26
C THR A 174 10.87 -2.04 -0.40
N SER A 175 10.81 -3.32 -0.75
CA SER A 175 10.33 -4.39 0.13
C SER A 175 11.47 -4.88 1.02
N VAL A 176 11.48 -4.44 2.28
CA VAL A 176 12.64 -4.49 3.16
C VAL A 176 12.89 -5.89 3.69
N SER A 177 11.92 -6.47 4.40
CA SER A 177 12.13 -7.71 5.14
C SER A 177 11.81 -8.98 4.34
N ARG A 178 11.33 -8.84 3.09
CA ARG A 178 11.04 -9.95 2.19
C ARG A 178 11.08 -9.50 0.73
N THR A 179 11.81 -10.20 -0.13
CA THR A 179 11.76 -9.98 -1.58
C THR A 179 10.37 -10.39 -2.12
N PRO A 180 9.72 -9.57 -2.98
CA PRO A 180 8.53 -10.01 -3.72
C PRO A 180 8.82 -11.24 -4.57
N ASP A 181 7.85 -12.14 -4.68
CA ASP A 181 7.95 -13.32 -5.54
C ASP A 181 7.77 -12.92 -7.02
N HIS A 182 6.94 -11.90 -7.29
CA HIS A 182 6.83 -11.28 -8.61
C HIS A 182 6.73 -9.76 -8.53
N ARG A 183 7.08 -9.08 -9.64
CA ARG A 183 7.00 -7.62 -9.75
C ARG A 183 6.68 -7.17 -11.18
N GLN A 184 6.06 -6.01 -11.33
CA GLN A 184 5.85 -5.44 -12.66
C GLN A 184 5.77 -3.91 -12.64
N ILE A 185 6.41 -3.24 -13.59
CA ILE A 185 6.14 -1.84 -13.96
C ILE A 185 5.36 -1.85 -15.28
N ALA A 186 4.33 -1.01 -15.38
CA ALA A 186 3.55 -0.84 -16.60
C ALA A 186 3.05 0.61 -16.75
N ILE A 187 2.63 0.94 -17.97
CA ILE A 187 1.93 2.20 -18.23
C ILE A 187 0.53 2.12 -17.61
N ASN A 188 0.16 3.16 -16.86
CA ASN A 188 -1.17 3.30 -16.26
C ASN A 188 -2.27 3.31 -17.35
N PRO A 189 -3.44 2.64 -17.17
CA PRO A 189 -3.93 1.92 -15.99
C PRO A 189 -3.80 0.38 -16.07
N ALA A 190 -2.88 -0.16 -16.89
CA ALA A 190 -2.88 -1.59 -17.23
C ALA A 190 -2.83 -2.52 -16.00
N LEU A 191 -1.92 -2.26 -15.05
CA LEU A 191 -1.80 -3.04 -13.81
C LEU A 191 -2.99 -2.86 -12.87
N PHE A 192 -3.53 -1.66 -12.78
CA PHE A 192 -4.72 -1.43 -11.95
C PHE A 192 -5.91 -2.23 -12.48
N ASN A 193 -6.09 -2.27 -13.81
CA ASN A 193 -7.17 -3.02 -14.43
C ASN A 193 -7.02 -4.53 -14.21
N SER A 194 -5.82 -5.10 -14.33
CA SER A 194 -5.62 -6.54 -14.09
C SER A 194 -5.95 -6.94 -12.65
N LEU A 195 -5.59 -6.11 -11.66
CA LEU A 195 -5.91 -6.37 -10.25
C LEU A 195 -7.40 -6.20 -9.89
N ASN A 196 -8.23 -5.69 -10.80
CA ASN A 196 -9.66 -5.46 -10.59
C ASN A 196 -10.55 -6.23 -11.57
N ASP A 197 -9.97 -7.13 -12.36
CA ASP A 197 -10.74 -8.01 -13.24
C ASP A 197 -11.17 -9.30 -12.52
N THR A 198 -11.74 -10.25 -13.26
CA THR A 198 -12.24 -11.52 -12.70
C THR A 198 -11.25 -12.69 -12.83
N SER A 199 -10.09 -12.46 -13.44
CA SER A 199 -9.06 -13.44 -13.77
C SER A 199 -7.91 -13.37 -12.77
N PRO A 200 -7.27 -14.49 -12.41
CA PRO A 200 -6.08 -14.44 -11.57
C PRO A 200 -4.96 -13.65 -12.26
N THR A 201 -4.37 -12.70 -11.54
CA THR A 201 -3.15 -12.01 -11.95
C THR A 201 -1.93 -12.75 -11.39
N THR A 202 -0.92 -12.91 -12.26
CA THR A 202 0.48 -13.14 -11.87
C THR A 202 1.30 -12.06 -12.54
N LEU A 203 2.05 -11.28 -11.75
CA LEU A 203 2.89 -10.21 -12.30
C LEU A 203 3.99 -10.81 -13.19
N THR A 204 4.36 -10.11 -14.26
CA THR A 204 5.15 -10.69 -15.35
C THR A 204 6.67 -10.60 -15.19
N ASP A 205 7.18 -10.09 -14.07
CA ASP A 205 8.60 -9.85 -13.81
C ASP A 205 9.26 -8.94 -14.85
N THR A 206 8.49 -7.95 -15.33
CA THR A 206 8.91 -6.97 -16.34
C THR A 206 8.86 -5.55 -15.80
N PRO A 207 9.77 -4.66 -16.20
CA PRO A 207 10.87 -4.85 -17.14
C PRO A 207 12.00 -5.73 -16.57
N THR A 208 12.70 -6.45 -17.45
CA THR A 208 13.90 -7.22 -17.10
C THR A 208 15.16 -6.38 -17.34
N GLY A 209 16.28 -6.78 -16.70
CA GLY A 209 17.60 -6.17 -16.97
C GLY A 209 17.74 -4.69 -16.59
N GLY A 210 16.89 -4.18 -15.69
CA GLY A 210 16.91 -2.77 -15.29
C GLY A 210 16.40 -1.79 -16.35
N ALA A 211 15.69 -2.27 -17.37
CA ALA A 211 15.14 -1.39 -18.39
C ALA A 211 14.15 -0.38 -17.78
N THR A 212 14.25 0.86 -18.25
CA THR A 212 13.39 1.97 -17.82
C THR A 212 12.08 1.99 -18.62
N VAL A 213 10.97 2.20 -17.92
CA VAL A 213 9.65 2.49 -18.50
C VAL A 213 9.38 3.99 -18.38
N GLY A 214 8.84 4.61 -19.42
CA GLY A 214 8.61 6.05 -19.49
C GLY A 214 9.58 6.77 -20.44
N PRO A 215 9.51 8.12 -20.55
CA PRO A 215 8.68 9.02 -19.75
C PRO A 215 7.19 8.90 -20.08
N THR A 216 6.35 8.65 -19.09
CA THR A 216 4.86 8.61 -19.16
C THR A 216 4.29 8.32 -17.77
N ASN A 217 2.95 8.29 -17.63
CA ASN A 217 2.32 7.82 -16.40
C ASN A 217 2.63 6.32 -16.18
N VAL A 218 3.53 6.06 -15.24
CA VAL A 218 3.99 4.71 -14.87
C VAL A 218 3.41 4.30 -13.52
N SER A 219 3.06 3.02 -13.42
CA SER A 219 2.63 2.39 -12.19
C SER A 219 3.36 1.07 -12.00
N TRP A 220 3.43 0.56 -10.79
CA TRP A 220 4.02 -0.74 -10.51
C TRP A 220 3.23 -1.53 -9.47
N ALA A 221 3.53 -2.82 -9.43
CA ALA A 221 3.05 -3.70 -8.40
C ALA A 221 4.14 -4.66 -7.92
N PHE A 222 4.02 -5.07 -6.66
CA PHE A 222 4.73 -6.20 -6.08
C PHE A 222 3.72 -7.27 -5.68
N GLN A 223 4.10 -8.53 -5.84
CA GLN A 223 3.34 -9.72 -5.45
C GLN A 223 4.17 -10.58 -4.50
N TRP A 224 3.53 -11.09 -3.45
CA TRP A 224 4.10 -12.09 -2.55
C TRP A 224 3.17 -13.30 -2.45
N ASP A 225 3.77 -14.48 -2.53
CA ASP A 225 3.08 -15.76 -2.49
C ASP A 225 3.44 -16.52 -1.22
N PHE A 226 2.43 -17.07 -0.55
CA PHE A 226 2.58 -17.72 0.74
C PHE A 226 1.78 -19.01 0.82
N ASN A 227 2.37 -20.00 1.48
CA ASN A 227 1.64 -21.11 2.09
C ASN A 227 1.58 -20.86 3.60
N ILE A 228 0.47 -20.34 4.10
CA ILE A 228 0.29 -19.96 5.51
C ILE A 228 -0.42 -21.10 6.24
N ALA A 229 0.31 -21.85 7.08
CA ALA A 229 -0.28 -22.90 7.90
C ALA A 229 -1.38 -22.37 8.84
N ALA A 230 -2.30 -23.22 9.27
CA ALA A 230 -3.39 -22.86 10.19
C ALA A 230 -2.83 -22.27 11.50
N GLY A 231 -3.35 -21.12 11.92
CA GLY A 231 -2.91 -20.40 13.11
C GLY A 231 -1.60 -19.61 12.95
N SER A 232 -0.87 -19.78 11.85
CA SER A 232 0.39 -19.08 11.60
C SER A 232 0.18 -17.66 11.05
N THR A 233 1.23 -16.84 11.20
CA THR A 233 1.27 -15.47 10.69
C THR A 233 2.52 -15.30 9.84
N VAL A 234 2.37 -14.62 8.71
CA VAL A 234 3.49 -14.09 7.93
C VAL A 234 3.46 -12.57 8.04
N GLY A 235 4.63 -11.94 8.04
CA GLY A 235 4.72 -10.49 8.04
C GLY A 235 5.93 -10.00 7.27
N PHE A 236 5.81 -8.80 6.74
CA PHE A 236 6.90 -8.12 6.06
C PHE A 236 6.71 -6.60 6.13
N SER A 237 7.74 -5.87 5.72
CA SER A 237 7.78 -4.42 5.77
C SER A 237 8.26 -3.84 4.45
N LYS A 238 7.84 -2.61 4.21
CA LYS A 238 8.22 -1.81 3.05
C LYS A 238 8.59 -0.41 3.49
N ASP A 239 9.36 0.24 2.64
CA ASP A 239 9.89 1.59 2.85
C ASP A 239 9.75 2.37 1.56
N LYS A 240 9.29 3.62 1.66
CA LYS A 240 9.13 4.54 0.55
C LYS A 240 9.78 5.86 0.93
N THR A 241 10.79 6.27 0.18
CA THR A 241 11.50 7.51 0.45
C THR A 241 11.39 8.42 -0.76
N LEU A 242 10.97 9.66 -0.52
CA LEU A 242 11.00 10.74 -1.49
C LEU A 242 12.19 11.66 -1.20
N THR A 243 12.97 11.99 -2.23
CA THR A 243 14.13 12.89 -2.14
C THR A 243 14.33 13.62 -3.45
N HIS A 244 14.77 14.88 -3.43
CA HIS A 244 15.38 15.47 -4.63
C HIS A 244 16.79 14.92 -4.85
N THR A 245 17.11 14.51 -6.07
CA THR A 245 18.49 14.21 -6.48
C THR A 245 19.29 15.51 -6.64
N ALA A 246 19.59 16.19 -5.53
CA ALA A 246 20.81 16.98 -5.52
C ALA A 246 21.97 15.95 -5.57
N VAL A 247 22.71 15.94 -6.68
CA VAL A 247 24.11 15.48 -6.93
C VAL A 247 24.74 14.56 -5.86
N PRO A 248 25.41 13.45 -6.22
CA PRO A 248 25.83 12.39 -5.30
C PRO A 248 26.59 12.88 -4.07
N ASP A 249 25.95 12.76 -2.90
CA ASP A 249 26.66 12.73 -1.63
C ASP A 249 26.91 11.28 -1.24
N SER A 250 28.06 10.79 -1.69
CA SER A 250 28.72 9.64 -1.11
C SER A 250 28.82 9.82 0.42
N GLY A 251 27.94 9.17 1.18
CA GLY A 251 28.21 8.86 2.60
C GLY A 251 27.10 9.08 3.64
N ALA A 252 25.93 9.64 3.31
CA ALA A 252 24.94 9.97 4.35
C ALA A 252 23.87 8.88 4.64
N THR A 253 23.64 7.92 3.73
CA THR A 253 22.52 6.96 3.85
C THR A 253 22.79 5.73 4.75
N VAL A 254 23.99 5.55 5.30
CA VAL A 254 24.30 4.37 6.15
C VAL A 254 23.97 4.60 7.65
N ALA A 255 23.60 5.81 8.06
CA ALA A 255 23.50 6.13 9.50
C ALA A 255 22.15 5.82 10.17
N LEU A 256 21.06 5.53 9.45
CA LEU A 256 19.72 5.33 10.05
C LEU A 256 19.21 3.88 10.10
N LEU A 257 19.87 2.93 9.43
CA LEU A 257 19.55 1.50 9.56
C LEU A 257 19.99 0.88 10.91
N GLY A 258 20.76 1.60 11.74
CA GLY A 258 21.26 1.10 13.02
C GLY A 258 20.29 1.21 14.21
N ALA A 259 19.26 2.07 14.14
CA ALA A 259 18.40 2.34 15.29
C ALA A 259 17.17 1.42 15.39
N ALA A 260 16.69 0.87 14.27
CA ALA A 260 15.52 -0.01 14.26
C ALA A 260 15.82 -1.46 14.71
N LEU A 261 17.08 -1.92 14.59
CA LEU A 261 17.47 -3.28 14.95
C LEU A 261 17.90 -3.48 16.42
N THR A 262 18.14 -2.39 17.17
CA THR A 262 18.48 -2.49 18.60
C THR A 262 17.25 -2.67 19.50
N GLY A 263 16.06 -2.24 19.06
CA GLY A 263 14.80 -2.45 19.79
C GLY A 263 14.36 -3.92 19.87
N LEU A 264 14.62 -4.72 18.83
CA LEU A 264 14.23 -6.14 18.78
C LEU A 264 15.17 -7.06 19.58
N ALA A 265 16.44 -6.70 19.75
CA ALA A 265 17.40 -7.48 20.54
C ALA A 265 17.17 -7.38 22.07
N LEU A 266 16.55 -6.29 22.55
CA LEU A 266 16.28 -6.08 23.97
C LEU A 266 14.95 -6.72 24.44
N LEU A 267 14.00 -6.95 23.54
CA LEU A 267 12.75 -7.64 23.84
C LEU A 267 12.93 -9.18 23.96
N GLY A 268 13.88 -9.76 23.22
CA GLY A 268 14.18 -11.20 23.27
C GLY A 268 14.88 -11.69 24.55
N ARG A 269 15.52 -10.80 25.32
CA ARG A 269 16.24 -11.17 26.55
C ARG A 269 15.37 -11.21 27.81
N ARG A 270 14.16 -10.62 27.79
CA ARG A 270 13.30 -10.54 28.99
C ARG A 270 12.40 -11.77 29.19
N PHE A 271 12.22 -12.61 28.18
CA PHE A 271 11.40 -13.83 28.27
C PHE A 271 12.18 -15.12 28.56
N ARG A 272 13.52 -15.10 28.58
CA ARG A 272 14.36 -16.29 28.87
C ARG A 272 14.91 -16.36 30.30
N ARG A 273 14.45 -15.51 31.23
CA ARG A 273 14.87 -15.54 32.65
C ARG A 273 13.74 -15.85 33.64
N ARG A 274 12.65 -16.45 33.16
CA ARG A 274 11.60 -17.03 34.02
C ARG A 274 11.15 -18.38 33.49
N GLN A 275 12.04 -19.36 33.60
CA GLN A 275 11.76 -20.76 33.92
C GLN A 275 12.93 -21.30 34.72
#